data_AF-A0A7C6AFT7-F1
#
_entry.id   AF-A0A7C6AFT7-F1
#
_cell.length_a   1.000
_cell.length_b   1.000
_cell.length_c   1.000
_cell.angle_alpha   90.00
_cell.angle_beta   90.00
_cell.angle_gamma   90.00
#
_symmetry.space_group_name_H-M   'P 1'
#
loop_
_entity.id
_entity.type
_entity.pdbx_description
1 polymer ?
#
loop_
_entity_poly.entity_id
_entity_poly.type
_entity_poly.pdbx_seq_one_letter_code
_entity_poly.pdbx_strand_id
1 'polypeptide(L)'
;MKVEARYYEVFEGYVQCRLCPHECKILPGKKGICRARLNEENKLWAIDYGETTSIALDPIEKKPLYHFYPGSQILSIACNSCNMRCPFCQNWEISQVDVQTEFLSPEMLLKIFKEHPCLGVSYT
;
A
#
# COMPACT_ATOMS: atom_id res chain seq x y z
N MET A 1 -7.52 9.40 -3.28
CA MET A 1 -6.83 10.70 -3.62
C MET A 1 -5.49 10.37 -4.24
N LYS A 2 -5.01 11.06 -5.29
CA LYS A 2 -3.66 10.81 -5.85
C LYS A 2 -2.64 11.82 -5.32
N VAL A 3 -1.47 11.33 -4.90
CA VAL A 3 -0.34 12.16 -4.44
C VAL A 3 0.85 11.92 -5.36
N GLU A 4 1.67 12.94 -5.60
CA GLU A 4 2.87 12.74 -6.41
C GLU A 4 3.81 11.76 -5.68
N ALA A 5 4.23 10.72 -6.38
CA ALA A 5 5.12 9.71 -5.83
C ALA A 5 6.53 10.30 -5.65
N ARG A 6 7.28 9.72 -4.71
CA ARG A 6 8.69 10.04 -4.50
C ARG A 6 9.54 8.96 -5.17
N TYR A 7 10.82 9.28 -5.44
CA TYR A 7 11.83 8.35 -5.95
C TYR A 7 11.53 7.84 -7.37
N TYR A 8 11.50 8.76 -8.34
CA TYR A 8 11.41 8.45 -9.75
C TYR A 8 12.25 9.43 -10.57
N GLU A 9 12.57 9.03 -11.79
CA GLU A 9 13.26 9.87 -12.78
C GLU A 9 12.43 9.95 -14.05
N VAL A 10 12.47 11.11 -14.71
CA VAL A 10 11.76 11.35 -15.97
C VAL A 10 12.73 11.17 -17.13
N PHE A 11 12.32 10.37 -18.12
CA PHE A 11 13.04 10.16 -19.37
C PHE A 11 12.15 10.52 -20.56
N GLU A 12 12.75 10.63 -21.74
CA GLU A 12 11.97 10.78 -22.96
C GLU A 12 11.11 9.52 -23.19
N GLY A 13 9.79 9.70 -23.18
CA GLY A 13 8.81 8.64 -23.45
C GLY A 13 8.43 7.75 -22.25
N TYR A 14 9.06 7.88 -21.08
CA TYR A 14 8.66 7.12 -19.88
C TYR A 14 9.14 7.75 -18.56
N VAL A 15 8.56 7.28 -17.46
CA VAL A 15 9.02 7.57 -16.10
C VAL A 15 9.59 6.30 -15.47
N GLN A 16 10.79 6.36 -14.91
CA GLN A 16 11.40 5.24 -14.18
C GLN A 16 11.10 5.36 -12.68
N CYS A 17 10.26 4.48 -12.16
CA CYS A 17 10.01 4.37 -10.72
C CYS A 17 11.17 3.62 -10.06
N ARG A 18 11.79 4.18 -9.01
CA ARG A 18 12.90 3.57 -8.26
C ARG A 18 12.51 3.20 -6.81
N LEU A 19 11.21 3.14 -6.53
CA LEU A 19 10.70 2.87 -5.17
C LEU A 19 10.97 1.43 -4.69
N CYS A 20 11.14 0.48 -5.62
CA CYS A 20 11.43 -0.92 -5.29
C CYS A 20 12.34 -1.54 -6.37
N PRO A 21 12.91 -2.74 -6.13
CA PRO A 21 13.88 -3.37 -7.02
C PRO A 21 13.39 -3.68 -8.45
N HIS A 22 12.08 -3.56 -8.73
CA HIS A 22 11.55 -3.75 -10.08
C HIS A 22 11.90 -2.62 -11.05
N GLU A 23 12.25 -1.44 -10.54
CA GLU A 23 12.66 -0.27 -11.33
C GLU A 23 11.79 0.00 -12.57
N CYS A 24 10.46 -0.07 -12.42
CA CYS A 24 9.54 -0.06 -13.55
C CYS A 24 9.72 1.17 -14.45
N LYS A 25 9.89 0.94 -15.75
CA LYS A 25 9.78 1.97 -16.80
C LYS A 25 8.33 2.09 -17.24
N ILE A 26 7.66 3.15 -16.81
CA ILE A 26 6.22 3.32 -16.92
C ILE A 26 5.93 4.33 -18.04
N LEU A 27 5.29 3.85 -19.11
CA LEU A 27 4.87 4.69 -20.24
C LEU A 27 3.72 5.64 -19.85
N PRO A 28 3.50 6.75 -20.57
CA PRO A 28 2.37 7.66 -20.33
C PRO A 28 1.03 6.93 -20.28
N GLY A 29 0.22 7.23 -19.27
CA GLY A 29 -1.09 6.61 -19.04
C GLY A 29 -1.04 5.15 -18.55
N LYS A 30 0.15 4.60 -18.28
CA LYS A 30 0.31 3.23 -17.78
C LYS A 30 0.62 3.19 -16.29
N LYS A 31 0.35 2.02 -15.70
CA LYS A 31 0.67 1.72 -14.30
C LYS A 31 1.93 0.84 -14.21
N GLY A 32 2.66 0.95 -13.11
CA GLY A 32 3.71 -0.01 -12.74
C GLY A 32 3.13 -1.39 -12.38
N ILE A 33 4.00 -2.40 -12.24
CA ILE A 33 3.59 -3.78 -11.94
C ILE A 33 2.76 -3.91 -10.64
N CYS A 34 3.02 -3.02 -9.67
CA CYS A 34 2.29 -2.97 -8.42
C CYS A 34 0.87 -2.41 -8.53
N ARG A 35 0.49 -1.83 -9.68
CA ARG A 35 -0.78 -1.11 -9.93
C ARG A 35 -0.97 0.19 -9.14
N ALA A 36 -0.12 0.47 -8.15
CA ALA A 36 -0.14 1.64 -7.28
C ALA A 36 0.46 2.92 -7.87
N ARG A 37 1.19 2.82 -8.98
CA ARG A 37 1.97 3.93 -9.55
C ARG A 37 1.54 4.18 -10.98
N LEU A 38 1.05 5.38 -11.28
CA LEU A 38 0.56 5.81 -12.59
C LEU A 38 1.48 6.90 -13.15
N ASN A 39 1.96 6.74 -14.39
CA ASN A 39 2.59 7.85 -15.11
C ASN A 39 1.51 8.69 -15.79
N GLU A 40 1.36 9.94 -15.40
CA GLU A 40 0.46 10.90 -16.02
C GLU A 40 1.22 12.23 -16.18
N GLU A 41 1.27 12.76 -17.41
CA GLU A 41 1.96 14.02 -17.73
C GLU A 41 3.43 14.06 -17.28
N ASN A 42 4.17 12.97 -17.52
CA ASN A 42 5.57 12.80 -17.09
C ASN A 42 5.80 12.93 -15.58
N LYS A 43 4.74 12.78 -14.78
CA LYS A 43 4.80 12.69 -13.31
C LYS A 43 4.35 11.31 -12.87
N LEU A 44 5.01 10.79 -11.84
CA LEU A 44 4.59 9.54 -11.22
C LEU A 44 3.62 9.84 -10.08
N TRP A 45 2.44 9.25 -10.11
CA TRP A 45 1.42 9.41 -9.09
C TRP A 45 1.25 8.13 -8.28
N ALA A 46 1.23 8.25 -6.96
CA ALA A 46 0.74 7.24 -6.04
C ALA A 46 -0.80 7.34 -5.98
N ILE A 47 -1.46 6.44 -6.69
CA ILE A 47 -2.93 6.46 -6.85
C ILE A 47 -3.66 5.64 -5.78
N ASP A 48 -2.92 4.87 -4.98
CA ASP A 48 -3.42 4.04 -3.88
C ASP A 48 -3.30 4.72 -2.51
N TYR A 49 -2.91 6.00 -2.47
CA TYR A 49 -2.71 6.72 -1.21
C TYR A 49 -4.03 6.89 -0.45
N GLY A 50 -4.11 6.27 0.73
CA GLY A 50 -5.31 6.23 1.57
C GLY A 50 -6.40 5.28 1.05
N GLU A 51 -6.22 4.65 -0.12
CA GLU A 51 -7.18 3.72 -0.71
C GLU A 51 -7.06 2.36 -0.01
N THR A 52 -7.97 2.10 0.93
CA THR A 52 -7.91 0.99 1.87
C THR A 52 -8.92 -0.09 1.50
N THR A 53 -8.50 -1.35 1.54
CA THR A 53 -9.37 -2.52 1.29
C THR A 53 -9.86 -3.17 2.56
N SER A 54 -9.09 -3.08 3.64
CA SER A 54 -9.43 -3.66 4.92
C SER A 54 -8.77 -2.90 6.07
N ILE A 55 -9.49 -2.87 7.18
CA ILE A 55 -9.01 -2.44 8.49
C ILE A 55 -9.45 -3.49 9.50
N ALA A 56 -8.51 -3.95 10.32
CA ALA A 56 -8.79 -5.01 11.30
C ALA A 56 -7.94 -4.84 12.55
N LEU A 57 -8.51 -5.17 13.70
CA LEU A 57 -7.74 -5.36 14.93
C LEU A 57 -7.25 -6.82 14.96
N ASP A 58 -5.95 -7.01 14.88
CA ASP A 58 -5.32 -8.33 14.85
C ASP A 58 -4.41 -8.52 16.09
N PRO A 59 -4.20 -9.77 16.55
CA PRO A 59 -3.09 -10.06 17.45
C PRO A 59 -1.75 -9.81 16.76
N ILE A 60 -0.77 -9.30 17.52
CA ILE A 60 0.57 -8.99 16.99
C ILE A 60 1.27 -10.22 16.40
N GLU A 61 0.92 -11.42 16.86
CA GLU A 61 1.43 -12.72 16.41
C GLU A 61 1.12 -13.02 14.94
N LYS A 62 0.16 -12.31 14.32
CA LYS A 62 -0.10 -12.41 12.87
C LYS A 62 1.02 -11.75 12.06
N LYS A 63 1.79 -10.84 12.65
CA LYS A 63 2.92 -10.17 12.00
C LYS A 63 4.16 -11.05 12.08
N PRO A 64 5.06 -11.02 11.07
CA PRO A 64 6.25 -11.87 11.03
C PRO A 64 7.35 -11.38 11.99
N LEU A 65 7.00 -11.14 13.27
CA LEU A 65 7.86 -10.62 14.31
C LEU A 65 7.81 -11.54 15.53
N TYR A 66 8.88 -12.30 15.77
CA TYR A 66 8.95 -13.21 16.91
C TYR A 66 9.18 -12.46 18.23
N HIS A 67 8.42 -12.81 19.28
CA HIS A 67 8.50 -12.20 20.63
C HIS A 67 8.33 -10.66 20.66
N PHE A 68 7.62 -10.09 19.70
CA PHE A 68 7.33 -8.67 19.65
C PHE A 68 5.98 -8.38 20.34
N TYR A 69 6.01 -7.86 21.57
CA TYR A 69 4.84 -7.52 22.40
C TYR A 69 3.75 -8.63 22.53
N PRO A 70 4.10 -9.85 22.96
CA PRO A 70 3.16 -10.98 23.00
C PRO A 70 1.82 -10.66 23.66
N GLY A 71 0.72 -11.12 23.04
CA GLY A 71 -0.66 -10.91 23.49
C GLY A 71 -1.25 -9.53 23.19
N SER A 72 -0.46 -8.60 22.63
CA SER A 72 -0.94 -7.26 22.28
C SER A 72 -1.75 -7.27 20.98
N GLN A 73 -2.68 -6.32 20.87
CA GLN A 73 -3.42 -6.06 19.63
C GLN A 73 -2.73 -4.99 18.79
N ILE A 74 -2.90 -5.05 17.47
CA ILE A 74 -2.41 -4.06 16.50
C ILE A 74 -3.48 -3.77 15.45
N LEU A 75 -3.60 -2.50 15.04
CA LEU A 75 -4.52 -2.10 13.99
C LEU A 75 -3.86 -2.34 12.62
N SER A 76 -4.33 -3.33 11.87
CA SER A 76 -3.88 -3.65 10.51
C SER A 76 -4.66 -2.85 9.47
N ILE A 77 -3.97 -2.24 8.52
CA ILE A 77 -4.56 -1.62 7.33
C ILE A 77 -3.87 -2.11 6.06
N ALA A 78 -4.64 -2.32 4.99
CA ALA A 78 -4.11 -2.84 3.72
C ALA A 78 -4.61 -2.03 2.51
N CYS A 79 -3.72 -1.77 1.56
CA CYS A 79 -4.05 -1.14 0.27
C CYS A 79 -4.38 -2.16 -0.83
N ASN A 80 -4.98 -1.71 -1.93
CA ASN A 80 -5.24 -2.56 -3.11
C ASN A 80 -4.01 -2.62 -4.04
N SER A 81 -2.84 -2.99 -3.53
CA SER A 81 -1.63 -3.06 -4.35
C SER A 81 -0.56 -3.96 -3.74
N CYS A 82 0.25 -4.60 -4.59
CA CYS A 82 1.46 -5.29 -4.17
C CYS A 82 2.45 -5.37 -5.33
N ASN A 83 3.72 -5.08 -5.06
CA ASN A 83 4.79 -5.23 -6.05
C ASN A 83 5.23 -6.69 -6.22
N MET A 84 4.78 -7.61 -5.37
CA MET A 84 5.05 -9.04 -5.47
C MET A 84 3.89 -9.80 -6.13
N ARG A 85 4.17 -11.03 -6.57
CA ARG A 85 3.21 -12.00 -7.12
C ARG A 85 3.47 -13.38 -6.53
N CYS A 86 3.42 -13.47 -5.20
CA CYS A 86 3.71 -14.71 -4.50
C CYS A 86 2.71 -15.80 -4.92
N PRO A 87 3.17 -17.01 -5.30
CA PRO A 87 2.28 -18.07 -5.77
C PRO A 87 1.37 -18.64 -4.66
N PHE A 88 1.71 -18.37 -3.40
CA PHE A 88 0.98 -18.79 -2.21
C PHE A 88 0.41 -17.58 -1.43
N CYS A 89 0.14 -16.47 -2.11
CA CYS A 89 -0.39 -15.27 -1.47
C CYS A 89 -1.80 -15.55 -0.89
N GLN A 90 -1.94 -15.50 0.44
CA GLN A 90 -3.24 -15.64 1.09
C GLN A 90 -4.18 -14.46 0.82
N ASN A 91 -3.62 -13.28 0.52
CA ASN A 91 -4.36 -12.05 0.24
C ASN A 91 -4.38 -11.72 -1.27
N TRP A 92 -4.31 -12.73 -2.14
CA TRP A 92 -4.18 -12.51 -3.59
C TRP A 92 -5.36 -11.70 -4.17
N GLU A 93 -6.57 -11.88 -3.62
CA GLU A 93 -7.80 -11.21 -4.05
C GLU A 93 -7.72 -9.69 -3.95
N ILE A 94 -7.03 -9.17 -2.93
CA ILE A 94 -6.86 -7.72 -2.73
C ILE A 94 -5.51 -7.20 -3.22
N SER A 95 -4.48 -8.04 -3.30
CA SER A 95 -3.13 -7.61 -3.69
C SER A 95 -2.89 -7.68 -5.20
N GLN A 96 -3.58 -8.58 -5.91
CA GLN A 96 -3.32 -8.86 -7.33
C GLN A 96 -4.46 -8.45 -8.26
N VAL A 97 -5.65 -8.17 -7.72
CA VAL A 97 -6.85 -7.77 -8.48
C VAL A 97 -7.30 -6.36 -8.06
N ASP A 98 -7.87 -5.59 -9.00
CA ASP A 98 -8.48 -4.29 -8.70
C ASP A 98 -9.81 -4.56 -7.97
N VAL A 99 -9.93 -4.07 -6.73
CA VAL A 99 -11.16 -4.19 -5.93
C VAL A 99 -11.60 -2.82 -5.45
N GLN A 100 -12.83 -2.74 -4.95
CA GLN A 100 -13.34 -1.51 -4.36
C GLN A 100 -12.52 -1.16 -3.11
N THR A 101 -12.15 0.12 -2.99
CA THR A 101 -11.46 0.70 -1.84
C THR A 101 -12.30 1.78 -1.20
N GLU A 102 -12.02 2.06 0.06
CA GLU A 102 -12.51 3.24 0.75
C GLU A 102 -11.34 4.15 1.12
N PHE A 103 -11.53 5.44 0.94
CA PHE A 103 -10.52 6.42 1.31
C PHE A 103 -10.48 6.59 2.83
N LEU A 104 -9.37 6.18 3.44
CA LEU A 104 -9.08 6.38 4.85
C LEU A 104 -8.08 7.53 5.01
N SER A 105 -8.55 8.66 5.55
CA SER A 105 -7.68 9.79 5.83
C SER A 105 -6.77 9.52 7.05
N PRO A 106 -5.61 10.18 7.14
CA PRO A 106 -4.74 10.09 8.33
C PRO A 106 -5.48 10.47 9.63
N GLU A 107 -6.35 11.47 9.60
CA GLU A 107 -7.13 11.92 10.76
C GLU A 107 -8.13 10.86 11.20
N MET A 108 -8.80 10.21 10.25
CA MET A 108 -9.73 9.11 10.54
C MET A 108 -8.99 7.89 11.08
N LEU A 109 -7.84 7.54 10.51
CA LEU A 109 -6.99 6.46 11.02
C LEU A 109 -6.55 6.74 12.47
N LEU A 110 -6.13 7.97 12.78
CA LEU A 110 -5.78 8.38 14.15
C LEU A 110 -6.97 8.33 15.10
N LYS A 111 -8.18 8.66 14.64
CA LYS A 111 -9.39 8.54 15.44
C LYS A 111 -9.68 7.08 15.78
N ILE A 112 -9.70 6.20 14.79
CA ILE A 112 -9.92 4.75 14.97
C ILE A 112 -8.86 4.18 15.92
N PHE A 113 -7.58 4.51 15.70
CA PHE A 113 -6.49 4.07 16.57
C PHE A 113 -6.70 4.46 18.04
N LYS A 114 -7.17 5.67 18.32
CA LYS A 114 -7.42 6.15 19.70
C LYS A 114 -8.65 5.51 20.36
N GLU A 115 -9.57 4.97 19.58
CA GLU A 115 -10.79 4.31 20.06
C GLU A 115 -10.56 2.82 20.39
N HIS A 116 -9.41 2.25 20.03
CA HIS A 116 -9.10 0.83 20.26
C HIS A 116 -7.85 0.62 21.14
N PRO A 117 -7.86 -0.34 22.08
CA PRO A 117 -6.71 -0.67 22.90
C PRO A 117 -5.70 -1.49 22.08
N CYS A 118 -4.88 -0.81 21.28
CA CYS A 118 -3.87 -1.44 20.43
C CYS A 118 -2.51 -0.74 20.53
N LEU A 119 -1.45 -1.50 20.26
CA LEU A 119 -0.05 -1.06 20.38
C LEU A 119 0.32 -0.02 19.30
N GLY A 120 -0.32 -0.07 18.14
CA GLY A 120 0.04 0.77 17.01
C GLY A 120 -0.74 0.42 15.75
N VAL A 121 -0.26 0.95 14.63
CA VAL A 121 -0.80 0.69 13.29
C VAL A 121 0.23 -0.09 12.46
N SER A 122 -0.20 -1.17 11.83
CA SER A 122 0.56 -1.94 10.85
C SER A 122 -0.04 -1.71 9.47
N TYR A 123 0.76 -1.08 8.60
CA TYR A 123 0.46 -0.98 7.17
C TYR A 123 1.02 -2.22 6.46
N THR A 124 0.18 -2.94 5.72
CA THR A 124 0.54 -4.20 5.06
C THR A 124 0.19 -4.24 3.59
#